data_AF-A0A9E5WND2-F1
#
_entry.id   AF-A0A9E5WND2-F1
#
_cell.length_a   1.000
_cell.length_b   1.000
_cell.length_c   1.000
_cell.angle_alpha   90.00
_cell.angle_beta   90.00
_cell.angle_gamma   90.00
#
_symmetry.space_group_name_H-M   'P 1'
#
loop_
_entity.id
_entity.type
_entity.pdbx_description
1 polymer ?
#
loop_
_entity_poly.entity_id
_entity_poly.type
_entity_poly.pdbx_seq_one_letter_code
_entity_poly.pdbx_strand_id
1 'polypeptide(L)'
;MRDIDLFAGAPPQTKSDTSHESELAALLGITANKIRLLVRDGVLRRVAPARYSRDDAVLAYVTYLRASLAVSGGLVAADAKLKAEKIRVAAAQAEKLETANKIARGETVRADFVVREWRGILGDVRAALLAVPSRCGAQLSHLTAHDIAALDAEIRIALEGLADGK
;
A
#
# COMPACT_ATOMS: atom_id res chain seq x y z
N MET A 1 28.84 -45.21 -58.76
CA MET A 1 28.51 -46.62 -58.50
C MET A 1 29.49 -47.13 -57.46
N ARG A 2 28.98 -47.44 -56.26
CA ARG A 2 29.58 -47.99 -55.02
C ARG A 2 28.86 -47.32 -53.83
N ASP A 3 27.67 -47.81 -53.48
CA ASP A 3 27.41 -48.73 -52.36
C ASP A 3 27.64 -47.98 -51.03
N ILE A 4 26.67 -47.23 -50.48
CA ILE A 4 25.49 -47.68 -49.71
C ILE A 4 25.75 -49.04 -49.05
N ASP A 5 26.42 -49.01 -47.90
CA ASP A 5 26.00 -49.69 -46.67
C ASP A 5 27.10 -49.58 -45.61
N LEU A 6 26.96 -48.63 -44.68
CA LEU A 6 27.72 -48.71 -43.43
C LEU A 6 27.14 -47.89 -42.28
N PHE A 7 25.83 -47.99 -42.02
CA PHE A 7 25.27 -47.75 -40.68
C PHE A 7 23.92 -48.48 -40.55
N ALA A 8 23.93 -49.79 -40.80
CA ALA A 8 22.92 -50.69 -40.27
C ALA A 8 23.19 -50.91 -38.76
N GLY A 9 23.11 -49.84 -37.98
CA GLY A 9 23.01 -49.93 -36.53
C GLY A 9 21.53 -50.14 -36.21
N ALA A 10 21.15 -51.40 -35.94
CA ALA A 10 19.85 -51.68 -35.36
C ALA A 10 19.64 -50.74 -34.15
N PRO A 11 18.46 -50.08 -34.00
CA PRO A 11 18.21 -49.22 -32.86
C PRO A 11 18.47 -50.03 -31.57
N PRO A 12 19.13 -49.45 -30.56
CA PRO A 12 19.37 -50.15 -29.31
C PRO A 12 18.02 -50.60 -28.75
N GLN A 13 17.84 -51.92 -28.71
CA GLN A 13 16.67 -52.58 -28.15
C GLN A 13 16.70 -52.35 -26.63
N THR A 14 16.18 -51.22 -26.15
CA THR A 14 15.94 -51.02 -24.72
C THR A 14 14.72 -51.82 -24.31
N LYS A 15 14.95 -52.85 -23.50
CA LYS A 15 13.91 -53.64 -22.83
C LYS A 15 12.91 -52.70 -22.13
N SER A 16 11.67 -52.67 -22.63
CA SER A 16 10.47 -52.14 -21.97
C SER A 16 10.63 -50.78 -21.25
N ASP A 17 10.79 -49.68 -22.00
CA ASP A 17 10.65 -48.31 -21.46
C ASP A 17 9.17 -47.90 -21.23
N THR A 18 8.25 -48.87 -21.34
CA THR A 18 6.82 -48.66 -21.21
C THR A 18 6.32 -49.21 -19.88
N SER A 19 5.77 -48.34 -19.03
CA SER A 19 5.22 -48.69 -17.70
C SER A 19 3.70 -48.79 -17.72
N HIS A 20 3.14 -49.63 -16.84
CA HIS A 20 1.70 -49.66 -16.58
C HIS A 20 1.24 -48.35 -15.90
N GLU A 21 -0.02 -47.95 -16.09
CA GLU A 21 -0.61 -46.75 -15.46
C GLU A 21 -0.38 -46.67 -13.95
N SER A 22 -0.50 -47.79 -13.24
CA SER A 22 -0.27 -47.90 -11.79
C SER A 22 1.19 -47.72 -11.39
N GLU A 23 2.12 -48.20 -12.21
CA GLU A 23 3.56 -48.04 -11.99
C GLU A 23 3.98 -46.59 -12.24
N LEU A 24 3.44 -45.96 -13.28
CA LEU A 24 3.65 -44.54 -13.54
C LEU A 24 3.04 -43.67 -12.43
N ALA A 25 1.86 -44.04 -11.91
CA ALA A 25 1.21 -43.36 -10.79
C ALA A 25 2.08 -43.37 -9.54
N ALA A 26 2.59 -44.56 -9.20
CA ALA A 26 3.52 -44.73 -8.07
C ALA A 26 4.82 -43.93 -8.27
N LEU A 27 5.40 -43.97 -9.48
CA LEU A 27 6.63 -43.24 -9.80
C LEU A 27 6.48 -41.72 -9.67
N LEU A 28 5.37 -41.17 -10.16
CA LEU A 28 5.11 -39.73 -10.15
C LEU A 28 4.51 -39.25 -8.81
N GLY A 29 4.20 -40.15 -7.88
CA GLY A 29 3.59 -39.83 -6.60
C GLY A 29 2.16 -39.27 -6.72
N ILE A 30 1.42 -39.66 -7.77
CA ILE A 30 0.04 -39.20 -8.02
C ILE A 30 -0.92 -40.37 -8.17
N THR A 31 -2.23 -40.10 -8.08
CA THR A 31 -3.25 -41.15 -8.26
C THR A 31 -3.42 -41.53 -9.74
N ALA A 32 -3.85 -42.77 -10.00
CA ALA A 32 -4.17 -43.22 -11.36
C ALA A 32 -5.26 -42.33 -12.03
N ASN A 33 -6.22 -41.83 -11.23
CA ASN A 33 -7.21 -40.86 -11.71
C ASN A 33 -6.57 -39.57 -12.20
N LYS A 34 -5.54 -39.07 -11.50
CA LYS A 34 -4.79 -37.88 -11.93
C LYS A 34 -4.02 -38.13 -13.23
N ILE A 35 -3.48 -39.33 -13.44
CA ILE A 35 -2.87 -39.69 -14.74
C ILE A 35 -3.91 -39.62 -15.86
N ARG A 36 -5.09 -40.23 -15.68
CA ARG A 36 -6.16 -40.18 -16.69
C ARG A 36 -6.60 -38.76 -17.00
N LEU A 37 -6.67 -37.92 -15.98
CA LEU A 37 -6.97 -36.50 -16.12
C LEU A 37 -5.90 -35.79 -16.97
N LEU A 38 -4.63 -36.01 -16.67
CA LEU A 38 -3.51 -35.44 -17.43
C LEU A 38 -3.47 -35.94 -18.88
N VAL A 39 -3.89 -37.18 -19.14
CA VAL A 39 -4.05 -37.68 -20.51
C VAL A 39 -5.21 -36.99 -21.23
N ARG A 40 -6.36 -36.86 -20.55
CA ARG A 40 -7.54 -36.15 -21.09
C ARG A 40 -7.23 -34.69 -21.40
N ASP A 41 -6.45 -34.06 -20.53
CA ASP A 41 -6.03 -32.67 -20.66
C ASP A 41 -4.83 -32.52 -21.63
N GLY A 42 -4.41 -33.60 -22.30
CA GLY A 42 -3.39 -33.59 -23.35
C GLY A 42 -1.94 -33.48 -22.89
N VAL A 43 -1.69 -33.54 -21.58
CA VAL A 43 -0.35 -33.43 -20.98
C VAL A 43 0.43 -34.74 -21.12
N LEU A 44 -0.21 -35.88 -20.85
CA LEU A 44 0.42 -37.20 -20.96
C LEU A 44 -0.09 -37.94 -22.20
N ARG A 45 0.82 -38.61 -22.92
CA ARG A 45 0.48 -39.41 -24.10
C ARG A 45 0.54 -40.90 -23.79
N ARG A 46 -0.48 -41.64 -24.21
CA ARG A 46 -0.51 -43.12 -24.13
C ARG A 46 0.20 -43.72 -25.32
N VAL A 47 1.02 -44.75 -25.07
CA VAL A 47 1.69 -45.55 -26.12
C VAL A 47 0.83 -46.77 -26.48
N ALA A 48 0.15 -47.36 -25.50
CA ALA A 48 -0.83 -48.44 -25.68
C ALA A 48 -1.89 -48.38 -24.55
N PRO A 49 -2.94 -49.23 -24.55
CA PRO A 49 -3.94 -49.23 -23.48
C PRO A 49 -3.31 -49.38 -22.09
N ALA A 50 -3.52 -48.38 -21.22
CA ALA A 50 -2.93 -48.28 -19.89
C ALA A 50 -1.39 -48.40 -19.85
N ARG A 51 -0.70 -47.97 -20.92
CA ARG A 51 0.76 -48.06 -21.08
C ARG A 51 1.35 -46.74 -21.56
N TYR A 52 2.47 -46.34 -20.94
CA TYR A 52 3.11 -45.04 -21.14
C TYR A 52 4.63 -45.20 -21.24
N SER A 53 5.30 -44.45 -22.13
CA SER A 53 6.75 -44.30 -22.04
C SER A 53 7.09 -43.56 -20.75
N ARG A 54 8.02 -44.12 -19.97
CA ARG A 54 8.37 -43.57 -18.67
C ARG A 54 9.07 -42.22 -18.83
N ASP A 55 10.06 -42.15 -19.72
CA ASP A 55 10.88 -40.96 -19.93
C ASP A 55 10.04 -39.77 -20.43
N ASP A 56 9.19 -40.02 -21.45
CA ASP A 56 8.29 -38.99 -22.00
C ASP A 56 7.29 -38.49 -20.94
N ALA A 57 6.71 -39.41 -20.15
CA ALA A 57 5.72 -39.07 -19.14
C ALA A 57 6.31 -38.25 -17.99
N VAL A 58 7.53 -38.57 -17.53
CA VAL A 58 8.22 -37.79 -16.49
C VAL A 58 8.53 -36.39 -17.00
N LEU A 59 9.09 -36.26 -18.21
CA LEU A 59 9.45 -34.95 -18.77
C LEU A 59 8.21 -34.06 -18.98
N ALA A 60 7.12 -34.63 -19.52
CA ALA A 60 5.87 -33.93 -19.70
C ALA A 60 5.26 -33.48 -18.36
N TYR A 61 5.29 -34.35 -17.35
CA TYR A 61 4.78 -34.01 -16.02
C TYR A 61 5.61 -32.92 -15.31
N VAL A 62 6.94 -32.98 -15.39
CA VAL A 62 7.82 -31.94 -14.83
C VAL A 62 7.58 -30.60 -15.52
N THR A 63 7.39 -30.60 -16.85
CA THR A 63 7.07 -29.39 -17.62
C THR A 63 5.73 -28.80 -17.21
N TYR A 64 4.70 -29.64 -17.04
CA TYR A 64 3.40 -29.25 -16.52
C TYR A 64 3.48 -28.65 -15.11
N LEU A 65 4.23 -29.26 -14.19
CA LEU A 65 4.41 -28.74 -12.83
C LEU A 65 5.09 -27.36 -12.84
N ARG A 66 6.14 -27.18 -13.65
CA ARG A 66 6.84 -25.89 -13.78
C ARG A 66 5.90 -24.80 -14.29
N ALA A 67 5.08 -25.10 -15.29
CA ALA A 67 4.08 -24.16 -15.81
C ALA A 67 3.00 -23.83 -14.77
N SER A 68 2.48 -24.84 -14.06
CA SER A 68 1.46 -24.65 -13.02
C SER A 68 1.97 -23.83 -11.83
N LEU A 69 3.22 -24.04 -11.41
CA LEU A 69 3.84 -23.30 -10.32
C LEU A 69 4.12 -21.84 -10.69
N ALA A 70 4.47 -21.54 -11.95
CA ALA A 70 4.63 -20.18 -12.42
C ALA A 70 3.31 -19.38 -12.34
N VAL A 71 2.20 -19.99 -12.76
CA VAL A 71 0.86 -19.38 -12.69
C VAL A 71 0.41 -19.21 -11.24
N SER A 72 0.52 -20.26 -10.42
CA SER A 72 0.12 -20.20 -9.01
C SER A 72 0.98 -19.23 -8.20
N GLY A 73 2.29 -19.15 -8.46
CA GLY A 73 3.19 -18.19 -7.83
C GLY A 73 2.82 -16.75 -8.15
N GLY A 74 2.42 -16.48 -9.39
CA GLY A 74 1.88 -15.18 -9.80
C GLY A 74 0.59 -14.80 -9.06
N LEU A 75 -0.34 -15.74 -8.90
CA LEU A 75 -1.58 -15.53 -8.14
C LEU A 75 -1.33 -15.25 -6.65
N VAL A 76 -0.48 -16.06 -6.01
CA VAL A 76 -0.11 -15.86 -4.60
C VAL A 76 0.58 -14.52 -4.38
N ALA A 77 1.46 -14.11 -5.30
CA ALA A 77 2.13 -12.80 -5.23
C ALA A 77 1.13 -11.64 -5.41
N ALA A 78 0.17 -11.77 -6.33
CA ALA A 78 -0.88 -10.78 -6.55
C ALA A 78 -1.78 -10.64 -5.32
N ASP A 79 -2.20 -11.75 -4.72
CA ASP A 79 -3.02 -11.76 -3.50
C ASP A 79 -2.27 -11.16 -2.30
N ALA A 80 -0.98 -11.47 -2.14
CA ALA A 80 -0.14 -10.89 -1.10
C ALA A 80 -0.01 -9.36 -1.27
N LYS A 81 0.19 -8.88 -2.50
CA LYS A 81 0.24 -7.45 -2.81
C LYS A 81 -1.08 -6.75 -2.53
N LEU A 82 -2.20 -7.35 -2.93
CA LEU A 82 -3.53 -6.81 -2.64
C LEU A 82 -3.81 -6.75 -1.13
N LYS A 83 -3.42 -7.77 -0.38
CA LYS A 83 -3.56 -7.81 1.08
C LYS A 83 -2.70 -6.71 1.74
N ALA A 84 -1.46 -6.54 1.30
CA ALA A 84 -0.58 -5.48 1.81
C ALA A 84 -1.16 -4.09 1.57
N GLU A 85 -1.71 -3.83 0.38
CA GLU A 85 -2.34 -2.55 0.06
C GLU A 85 -3.58 -2.31 0.91
N LYS A 86 -4.43 -3.32 1.12
CA LYS A 86 -5.60 -3.22 2.00
C LYS A 86 -5.21 -2.89 3.44
N ILE A 87 -4.13 -3.49 3.96
CA ILE A 87 -3.60 -3.18 5.29
C ILE A 87 -3.15 -1.72 5.36
N ARG A 88 -2.45 -1.23 4.34
CA ARG A 88 -2.01 0.17 4.26
C ARG A 88 -3.18 1.15 4.27
N VAL A 89 -4.20 0.89 3.46
CA VAL A 89 -5.42 1.71 3.41
C VAL A 89 -6.15 1.68 4.75
N ALA A 90 -6.27 0.50 5.37
CA ALA A 90 -6.90 0.35 6.68
C ALA A 90 -6.15 1.13 7.78
N ALA A 91 -4.82 1.10 7.75
CA ALA A 91 -3.99 1.87 8.68
C ALA A 91 -4.19 3.39 8.50
N ALA A 92 -4.17 3.88 7.26
CA ALA A 92 -4.42 5.30 6.97
C ALA A 92 -5.84 5.73 7.38
N GLN A 93 -6.84 4.86 7.20
CA GLN A 93 -8.21 5.12 7.63
C GLN A 93 -8.34 5.14 9.16
N ALA A 94 -7.64 4.26 9.86
CA ALA A 94 -7.58 4.24 11.32
C ALA A 94 -6.95 5.53 11.87
N GLU A 95 -5.82 5.96 11.31
CA GLU A 95 -5.17 7.22 11.69
C GLU A 95 -6.10 8.42 11.48
N LYS A 96 -6.79 8.49 10.34
CA LYS A 96 -7.77 9.54 10.07
C LYS A 96 -8.90 9.57 11.12
N LEU A 97 -9.41 8.41 11.51
CA LEU A 97 -10.44 8.30 12.54
C LEU A 97 -9.90 8.71 13.92
N GLU A 98 -8.67 8.33 14.27
CA GLU A 98 -8.03 8.75 15.51
C GLU A 98 -7.85 10.27 15.57
N THR A 99 -7.37 10.91 14.49
CA THR A 99 -7.27 12.37 14.44
C THR A 99 -8.64 13.03 14.57
N ALA A 100 -9.67 12.51 13.90
CA ALA A 100 -11.02 13.02 14.02
C ALA A 100 -11.57 12.90 15.46
N ASN A 101 -11.31 11.77 16.12
CA ASN A 101 -11.68 11.55 17.53
C ASN A 101 -10.95 12.49 18.48
N LYS A 102 -9.66 12.76 18.26
CA LYS A 102 -8.88 13.74 19.04
C LYS A 102 -9.46 15.15 18.90
N ILE A 103 -9.81 15.56 17.69
CA ILE A 103 -10.47 16.85 17.44
C ILE A 103 -11.84 16.90 18.13
N ALA A 104 -12.66 15.86 17.99
CA ALA A 104 -13.99 15.81 18.60
C ALA A 104 -13.96 15.86 20.14
N ARG A 105 -12.93 15.28 20.75
CA ARG A 105 -12.68 15.35 22.20
C ARG A 105 -12.01 16.65 22.66
N GLY A 106 -11.63 17.53 21.73
CA GLY A 106 -10.92 18.78 22.04
C GLY A 106 -9.45 18.59 22.44
N GLU A 107 -8.87 17.41 22.21
CA GLU A 107 -7.46 17.13 22.50
C GLU A 107 -6.52 17.74 21.47
N THR A 108 -7.02 18.12 20.30
CA THR A 108 -6.25 18.79 19.25
C THR A 108 -7.11 19.83 18.57
N VAL A 109 -6.60 21.06 18.49
CA VAL A 109 -7.22 22.16 17.75
C VAL A 109 -6.40 22.46 16.50
N ARG A 110 -7.07 22.86 15.42
CA ARG A 110 -6.38 23.26 14.20
C ARG A 110 -5.67 24.60 14.43
N ALA A 111 -4.42 24.70 13.96
CA ALA A 111 -3.61 25.91 14.13
C ALA A 111 -4.26 27.17 13.52
N ASP A 112 -4.94 27.04 12.38
CA ASP A 112 -5.64 28.15 11.71
C ASP A 112 -6.81 28.69 12.54
N PHE A 113 -7.52 27.80 13.25
CA PHE A 113 -8.55 28.21 14.20
C PHE A 113 -7.92 29.05 15.32
N VAL A 114 -6.86 28.55 15.95
CA VAL A 114 -6.16 29.26 17.03
C VAL A 114 -5.67 30.63 16.57
N VAL A 115 -4.98 30.71 15.42
CA VAL A 115 -4.47 31.98 14.89
C VAL A 115 -5.60 32.97 14.61
N ARG A 116 -6.75 32.52 14.08
CA ARG A 116 -7.89 33.39 13.81
C ARG A 116 -8.49 33.94 15.11
N GLU A 117 -8.74 33.07 16.09
CA GLU A 117 -9.31 33.50 17.38
C GLU A 117 -8.37 34.47 18.10
N TRP A 118 -7.07 34.15 18.16
CA TRP A 118 -6.08 35.05 18.77
C TRP A 118 -5.95 36.37 18.03
N ARG A 119 -6.03 36.38 16.69
CA ARG A 119 -6.05 37.62 15.91
C ARG A 119 -7.26 38.49 16.25
N GLY A 120 -8.43 37.87 16.44
CA GLY A 120 -9.65 38.56 16.89
C GLY A 120 -9.46 39.20 18.26
N ILE A 121 -9.07 38.39 19.25
CA ILE A 121 -8.83 38.84 20.63
C ILE A 121 -7.81 39.98 20.68
N LEU A 122 -6.67 39.85 19.98
CA LEU A 122 -5.64 40.89 19.96
C LEU A 122 -6.10 42.16 19.22
N GLY A 123 -6.94 42.00 18.19
CA GLY A 123 -7.60 43.12 17.52
C GLY A 123 -8.52 43.91 18.45
N ASP A 124 -9.34 43.20 19.23
CA ASP A 124 -10.26 43.80 20.21
C ASP A 124 -9.48 44.51 21.33
N VAL A 125 -8.42 43.89 21.84
CA VAL A 125 -7.52 44.50 22.83
C VAL A 125 -6.91 45.79 22.28
N ARG A 126 -6.39 45.78 21.05
CA ARG A 126 -5.83 46.97 20.39
C ARG A 126 -6.87 48.08 20.27
N ALA A 127 -8.09 47.76 19.82
CA ALA A 127 -9.16 48.73 19.69
C ALA A 127 -9.56 49.33 21.06
N ALA A 128 -9.65 48.48 22.09
CA ALA A 128 -9.98 48.90 23.44
C ALA A 128 -8.95 49.86 24.04
N LEU A 129 -7.65 49.58 23.80
CA LEU A 129 -6.52 50.42 24.20
C LEU A 129 -6.51 51.76 23.48
N LEU A 130 -6.66 51.76 22.14
CA LEU A 130 -6.69 53.00 21.34
C LEU A 130 -7.89 53.89 21.68
N ALA A 131 -8.95 53.34 22.27
CA ALA A 131 -10.09 54.11 22.75
C ALA A 131 -9.89 54.71 24.16
N VAL A 132 -8.87 54.29 24.93
CA VAL A 132 -8.60 54.79 26.29
C VAL A 132 -8.45 56.32 26.33
N PRO A 133 -7.63 56.98 25.48
CA PRO A 133 -7.42 58.42 25.57
C PRO A 133 -8.73 59.21 25.47
N SER A 134 -9.60 58.82 24.52
CA SER A 134 -10.91 59.47 24.34
C SER A 134 -11.82 59.32 25.56
N ARG A 135 -11.83 58.14 26.20
CA ARG A 135 -12.63 57.90 27.41
C ARG A 135 -12.09 58.69 28.60
N CYS A 136 -10.78 58.74 28.77
CA CYS A 136 -10.14 59.55 29.81
C CYS A 136 -10.48 61.04 29.63
N GLY A 137 -10.40 61.56 28.40
CA GLY A 137 -10.77 62.95 28.12
C GLY A 137 -12.25 63.26 28.39
N ALA A 138 -13.14 62.29 28.16
CA ALA A 138 -14.56 62.44 28.47
C ALA A 138 -14.88 62.36 29.98
N GLN A 139 -14.14 61.54 30.73
CA GLN A 139 -14.41 61.30 32.16
C GLN A 139 -13.67 62.26 33.09
N LEU A 140 -12.51 62.75 32.69
CA LEU A 140 -11.61 63.54 33.52
C LEU A 140 -11.47 64.95 32.93
N SER A 141 -12.40 65.84 33.31
CA SER A 141 -12.51 67.20 32.76
C SER A 141 -11.31 68.12 33.04
N HIS A 142 -10.40 67.71 33.91
CA HIS A 142 -9.18 68.45 34.23
C HIS A 142 -8.01 68.10 33.30
N LEU A 143 -8.13 67.04 32.49
CA LEU A 143 -7.11 66.69 31.50
C LEU A 143 -7.15 67.67 30.34
N THR A 144 -5.98 68.15 29.94
CA THR A 144 -5.81 69.03 28.79
C THR A 144 -5.70 68.23 27.49
N ALA A 145 -5.86 68.89 26.34
CA ALA A 145 -5.61 68.28 25.04
C ALA A 145 -4.17 67.72 24.93
N HIS A 146 -3.20 68.34 25.60
CA HIS A 146 -1.82 67.86 25.64
C HIS A 146 -1.71 66.53 26.40
N ASP A 147 -2.36 66.41 27.56
CA ASP A 147 -2.36 65.18 28.37
C ASP A 147 -2.99 64.00 27.61
N ILE A 148 -4.08 64.25 26.91
CA ILE A 148 -4.73 63.23 26.07
C ILE A 148 -3.85 62.81 24.90
N ALA A 149 -3.15 63.75 24.26
CA ALA A 149 -2.21 63.45 23.18
C ALA A 149 -1.00 62.64 23.70
N ALA A 150 -0.48 62.96 24.88
CA ALA A 150 0.60 62.19 25.51
C ALA A 150 0.16 60.75 25.83
N LEU A 151 -1.06 60.56 26.33
CA LEU A 151 -1.64 59.23 26.55
C LEU A 151 -1.81 58.43 25.26
N ASP A 152 -2.31 59.04 24.18
CA ASP A 152 -2.44 58.37 22.87
C ASP A 152 -1.07 57.95 22.32
N ALA A 153 -0.08 58.84 22.42
CA ALA A 153 1.29 58.56 21.97
C ALA A 153 1.92 57.40 22.75
N GLU A 154 1.83 57.39 24.08
CA GLU A 154 2.40 56.33 24.92
C GLU A 154 1.74 54.97 24.63
N ILE A 155 0.42 54.94 24.47
CA ILE A 155 -0.31 53.71 24.11
C ILE A 155 0.15 53.18 22.74
N ARG A 156 0.37 54.06 21.76
CA ARG A 156 0.87 53.65 20.44
C ARG A 156 2.29 53.11 20.51
N ILE A 157 3.18 53.77 21.26
CA ILE A 157 4.55 53.30 21.49
C ILE A 157 4.53 51.91 22.12
N ALA A 158 3.71 51.69 23.14
CA ALA A 158 3.57 50.38 23.77
C ALA A 158 3.05 49.31 22.79
N LEU A 159 2.05 49.64 21.99
CA LEU A 159 1.50 48.72 20.97
C LEU A 159 2.51 48.42 19.85
N GLU A 160 3.32 49.38 19.44
CA GLU A 160 4.40 49.20 18.45
C GLU A 160 5.53 48.34 19.01
N GLY A 161 5.93 48.55 20.27
CA GLY A 161 6.91 47.70 20.95
C GLY A 161 6.51 46.22 20.96
N LEU A 162 5.24 45.94 21.26
CA LEU A 162 4.68 44.59 21.23
C LEU A 162 4.63 44.00 19.81
N ALA A 163 4.42 44.83 18.78
CA ALA A 163 4.41 44.37 17.39
C ALA A 163 5.81 43.97 16.91
N ASP A 164 6.85 44.65 17.39
CA ASP A 164 8.26 44.37 17.08
C ASP A 164 8.85 43.22 17.92
N GLY A 165 8.05 42.61 18.81
CA GLY A 165 8.46 41.48 19.64
C GLY A 165 9.42 41.84 20.77
N LYS A 166 9.36 43.08 21.27
CA LYS A 166 10.13 43.56 22.43
C LYS A 166 9.29 43.61 23.70
#